data_AF-J9VKY2-F1
#
_entry.id   AF-J9VKY2-F1
#
_cell.length_a   1.000
_cell.length_b   1.000
_cell.length_c   1.000
_cell.angle_alpha   90.00
_cell.angle_beta   90.00
_cell.angle_gamma   90.00
#
_symmetry.space_group_name_H-M   'P 1'
#
loop_
_entity.id
_entity.type
_entity.pdbx_description
1 polymer ?
#
loop_
_entity_poly.entity_id
_entity_poly.type
_entity_poly.pdbx_seq_one_letter_code
_entity_poly.pdbx_strand_id
1 'polypeptide(L)' 'MSVQDKQGQNINVGDTVYTPYRGGKHEGQVADIVTTKEEAAEKGVKNPPKVLFTDQNNKDVAHNPGTLTDLDKQK' A
#
# COMPACT_ATOMS: atom_id res chain seq x y z
N MET A 1 5.01 -15.48 1.19
CA MET A 1 3.60 -15.05 1.02
C MET A 1 3.63 -13.80 0.18
N SER A 2 2.90 -13.72 -0.93
CA SER A 2 2.83 -12.50 -1.74
C SER A 2 1.80 -11.53 -1.15
N VAL A 3 2.12 -10.24 -1.15
CA VAL A 3 1.17 -9.18 -0.87
C VAL A 3 0.54 -8.75 -2.19
N GLN A 4 -0.79 -8.81 -2.27
CA GLN A 4 -1.52 -8.61 -3.52
C GLN A 4 -2.52 -7.47 -3.42
N ASP A 5 -2.67 -6.74 -4.53
CA ASP A 5 -3.68 -5.70 -4.69
C ASP A 5 -5.10 -6.31 -4.82
N LYS A 6 -6.11 -5.47 -5.00
CA LYS A 6 -7.50 -5.94 -5.13
C LYS A 6 -7.78 -6.71 -6.42
N GLN A 7 -6.87 -6.68 -7.40
CA GLN A 7 -6.93 -7.45 -8.65
C GLN A 7 -6.09 -8.73 -8.60
N GLY A 8 -5.48 -9.05 -7.45
CA GLY A 8 -4.62 -10.22 -7.28
C GLY A 8 -3.21 -10.06 -7.86
N GLN A 9 -2.83 -8.85 -8.26
CA GLN A 9 -1.47 -8.56 -8.74
C GLN A 9 -0.55 -8.38 -7.54
N ASN A 10 0.69 -8.89 -7.64
CA ASN A 10 1.68 -8.72 -6.59
C ASN A 10 2.11 -7.26 -6.51
N ILE A 11 2.06 -6.70 -5.29
CA ILE A 11 2.60 -5.37 -4.97
C ILE A 11 4.05 -5.53 -4.53
N ASN A 12 4.95 -4.73 -5.11
CA ASN A 12 6.36 -4.68 -4.74
C ASN A 12 6.76 -3.25 -4.32
N VAL A 13 7.85 -3.16 -3.55
CA VAL A 13 8.47 -1.87 -3.23
C VAL A 13 8.90 -1.20 -4.52
N GLY A 14 8.59 0.09 -4.66
CA GLY A 14 8.80 0.89 -5.86
C GLY A 14 7.60 0.96 -6.81
N ASP A 15 6.64 0.03 -6.72
CA ASP A 15 5.42 0.08 -7.53
C ASP A 15 4.55 1.30 -7.15
N THR A 16 3.81 1.84 -8.11
CA THR A 16 2.86 2.93 -7.87
C THR A 16 1.49 2.37 -7.49
N VAL A 17 1.05 2.64 -6.26
CA VAL A 17 -0.26 2.18 -5.76
C VAL A 17 -1.28 3.31 -5.69
N TYR A 18 -2.55 2.94 -5.81
CA TYR A 18 -3.69 3.85 -5.83
C TYR A 18 -4.84 3.35 -4.96
N THR A 19 -5.50 4.27 -4.25
CA THR A 19 -6.82 4.04 -3.62
C THR A 19 -7.69 5.30 -3.64
N PRO A 20 -8.97 5.20 -4.05
CA PRO A 20 -9.89 6.33 -4.01
C PRO A 20 -10.43 6.60 -2.60
N TYR A 21 -10.83 7.84 -2.34
CA TYR A 21 -11.69 8.21 -1.22
C TYR A 21 -12.68 9.31 -1.64
N ARG A 22 -13.63 9.65 -0.78
CA ARG A 22 -14.62 10.70 -1.10
C ARG A 22 -13.93 12.04 -1.36
N GLY A 23 -13.96 12.49 -2.61
CA GLY A 23 -13.36 13.77 -3.02
C GLY A 23 -11.86 13.71 -3.33
N GLY A 24 -11.27 12.52 -3.49
CA GLY A 24 -9.86 12.42 -3.86
C GLY A 24 -9.34 11.00 -4.01
N LYS A 25 -8.02 10.88 -3.95
CA LYS A 25 -7.28 9.61 -4.02
C LYS A 25 -6.01 9.70 -3.17
N HIS A 26 -5.50 8.57 -2.72
CA HIS A 26 -4.10 8.44 -2.34
C HIS A 26 -3.39 7.68 -3.46
N GLU A 27 -2.31 8.25 -3.98
CA GLU A 27 -1.49 7.66 -5.02
C GLU A 27 -0.02 7.96 -4.73
N GLY A 28 0.83 6.94 -4.76
CA GLY A 28 2.25 7.10 -4.47
C GLY A 28 3.02 5.81 -4.63
N GLN A 29 4.35 5.92 -4.59
CA GLN A 29 5.24 4.77 -4.70
C GLN A 29 5.35 4.03 -3.37
N VAL A 30 5.25 2.70 -3.43
CA VAL A 30 5.42 1.83 -2.26
C VAL A 30 6.83 1.98 -1.70
N ALA A 31 6.93 2.53 -0.50
CA ALA A 31 8.18 2.63 0.25
C ALA A 31 8.49 1.32 1.00
N ASP A 32 7.44 0.65 1.51
CA ASP A 32 7.61 -0.53 2.35
C ASP A 32 6.35 -1.39 2.40
N ILE A 33 6.52 -2.66 2.76
CA ILE A 33 5.43 -3.63 2.94
C ILE A 33 5.64 -4.33 4.29
N VAL A 34 4.75 -4.03 5.23
CA VAL A 34 4.71 -4.65 6.56
C VAL A 34 3.83 -5.89 6.49
N THR A 35 4.35 -7.05 6.90
CA THR A 35 3.64 -8.33 6.81
C THR A 35 3.49 -9.04 8.15
N THR A 36 4.31 -8.70 9.15
CA THR A 36 4.28 -9.32 10.48
C THR A 36 3.76 -8.35 11.56
N LYS A 37 3.40 -8.89 12.73
CA LYS A 37 2.95 -8.05 13.86
C LYS A 37 4.10 -7.28 14.48
N GLU A 38 5.29 -7.86 14.45
CA GLU A 38 6.54 -7.32 14.96
C GLU A 38 6.96 -6.09 14.14
N GLU A 39 7.01 -6.21 12.81
CA GLU A 39 7.24 -5.07 11.90
C GLU A 39 6.18 -3.98 12.06
N ALA A 40 4.92 -4.38 12.25
CA ALA A 40 3.82 -3.44 12.46
C ALA A 40 4.00 -2.63 13.75
N ALA A 41 4.43 -3.28 14.83
CA ALA A 41 4.74 -2.61 16.09
C ALA A 41 5.93 -1.64 15.95
N GLU A 42 7.00 -2.05 15.26
CA GLU A 42 8.18 -1.20 15.00
C GLU A 42 7.81 0.06 14.20
N LYS A 43 6.94 -0.06 13.20
CA LYS A 43 6.53 1.06 12.33
C LYS A 43 5.28 1.80 12.80
N GLY A 44 4.73 1.44 13.97
CA GLY A 44 3.54 2.09 14.51
C GLY A 44 2.25 1.88 13.71
N VAL A 45 2.18 0.83 12.88
CA VAL A 45 0.97 0.48 12.10
C VAL A 45 0.23 -0.68 12.76
N LYS A 46 -1.07 -0.82 12.49
CA LYS A 46 -1.92 -1.90 13.03
C LYS A 46 -2.47 -2.76 11.91
N ASN A 47 -2.77 -4.03 12.21
CA ASN A 47 -3.45 -4.97 11.31
C ASN A 47 -2.66 -5.23 10.00
N PRO A 48 -1.47 -5.87 10.07
CA PRO A 48 -0.75 -6.31 8.88
C PRO A 48 -1.58 -7.33 8.05
N PRO A 49 -1.37 -7.42 6.73
CA PRO A 49 -0.35 -6.69 5.96
C PRO A 49 -0.73 -5.22 5.69
N LYS A 50 0.29 -4.35 5.66
CA LYS A 50 0.18 -2.92 5.31
C LYS A 50 1.19 -2.55 4.24
N VAL A 51 0.72 -1.82 3.23
CA VAL A 51 1.55 -1.18 2.21
C VAL A 51 1.73 0.28 2.62
N LEU A 52 2.98 0.71 2.75
CA LEU A 52 3.38 2.03 3.21
C LEU A 52 3.87 2.84 2.01
N PHE A 53 3.33 4.04 1.84
CA PHE A 53 3.71 4.97 0.78
C PHE A 53 3.41 6.41 1.19
N THR A 54 4.13 7.36 0.59
CA THR A 54 3.79 8.79 0.67
C THR A 54 2.94 9.15 -0.55
N ASP A 55 1.77 9.75 -0.32
CA ASP A 55 0.84 10.11 -1.40
C ASP A 55 1.22 11.40 -2.14
N GLN A 56 0.48 11.73 -3.18
CA GLN A 56 0.67 12.93 -4.00
C GLN A 56 0.44 14.27 -3.27
N ASN A 57 -0.02 14.23 -2.01
CA ASN A 57 -0.18 15.40 -1.13
C ASN A 57 0.86 15.43 0.00
N ASN A 58 1.94 14.63 -0.10
CA ASN A 58 2.97 14.44 0.93
C ASN A 58 2.42 13.90 2.26
N LYS A 59 1.41 13.02 2.22
CA LYS A 59 0.88 12.34 3.41
C LYS A 59 1.38 10.91 3.45
N ASP A 60 1.82 10.48 4.63
CA ASP A 60 2.15 9.08 4.88
C ASP A 60 0.88 8.24 4.99
N VAL A 61 0.82 7.15 4.21
CA VAL A 61 -0.32 6.26 4.11
C VAL A 61 0.13 4.83 4.42
N ALA A 62 -0.59 4.15 5.31
CA ALA A 62 -0.44 2.73 5.59
C ALA A 62 -1.75 2.00 5.30
N HIS A 63 -1.86 1.40 4.12
CA HIS A 63 -3.13 0.84 3.64
C HIS A 63 -3.12 -0.68 3.58
N ASN A 64 -4.31 -1.29 3.72
CA ASN A 64 -4.47 -2.71 3.43
C ASN A 64 -4.25 -2.96 1.92
N PRO A 65 -3.48 -3.98 1.53
CA PRO A 65 -3.15 -4.23 0.13
C PRO A 65 -4.37 -4.59 -0.72
N GLY A 66 -5.29 -5.41 -0.20
CA GLY A 66 -6.51 -5.85 -0.92
C GLY A 66 -7.54 -4.75 -1.24
N THR A 67 -7.23 -3.49 -0.98
CA THR A 67 -8.04 -2.33 -1.38
C THR A 67 -7.29 -1.38 -2.32
N LEU A 68 -5.99 -1.58 -2.51
CA LEU A 68 -5.17 -0.82 -3.44
C LEU A 68 -5.36 -1.37 -4.86
N THR A 69 -5.12 -0.53 -5.86
CA THR A 69 -4.76 -0.95 -7.21
C THR A 69 -3.26 -0.72 -7.39
N ASP A 70 -2.52 -1.69 -7.90
CA ASP A 70 -1.17 -1.46 -8.40
C ASP A 70 -1.23 -0.96 -9.85
N LEU A 71 -0.84 0.30 -10.08
CA LEU A 71 -0.91 0.94 -11.38
C LEU A 71 0.17 0.42 -12.35
N ASP A 72 1.28 -0.09 -11.85
CA ASP A 72 2.38 -0.60 -12.68
C ASP A 72 2.12 -2.02 -13.18
N LYS A 73 1.10 -2.70 -12.64
CA LYS A 73 0.61 -4.01 -13.08
C LYS A 73 -0.69 -3.95 -13.89
N GLN A 74 -1.27 -2.77 -14.11
CA GLN A 74 -2.42 -2.60 -15.01
C GLN A 74 -1.95 -2.92 -16.44
N LYS A 75 -2.37 -4.05 -17.00
CA LYS A 75 -2.23 -4.38 -18.42
C LYS A 75 -3.59 -4.36 -19.10
#